data_AF-A0A2H0L0F9-F1
#
_entry.id   AF-A0A2H0L0F9-F1
#
_cell.length_a   1.000
_cell.length_b   1.000
_cell.length_c   1.000
_cell.angle_alpha   90.00
_cell.angle_beta   90.00
_cell.angle_gamma   90.00
#
_symmetry.space_group_name_H-M   'P 1'
#
loop_
_entity.id
_entity.type
_entity.pdbx_description
1 polymer ?
#
loop_
_entity_poly.entity_id
_entity_poly.type
_entity_poly.pdbx_seq_one_letter_code
_entity_poly.pdbx_strand_id
1 'polypeptide(L)'
;MPPEIESDDLKIPAFLRKKTIRRRNKKPLLLTALDRKRAGIAPEGLEEPKRERRIKGAKSLRHKRSAQSNAQQNFSPPQRRYDQPLRTTVQTYQQPSFEVPVMDEPVLNEPQTFKAPRAAQRRPSLQRTTAIPNIYTSKPPATRNKRIGQNKLGTVTHYFDKIQVAVIKLSAKLDVGDCIRYETENGPYEQIVDSMEIERVPVFSAGRGKEVGMKIQRKPILETVVLKVIG
;
A
#
# COMPACT_ATOMS: atom_id res chain seq x y z
N MET A 1 26.72 58.94 -11.13
CA MET A 1 26.94 57.54 -11.57
C MET A 1 27.57 56.79 -10.40
N PRO A 2 26.90 55.80 -9.79
CA PRO A 2 27.54 54.95 -8.80
C PRO A 2 28.56 54.01 -9.48
N PRO A 3 29.66 53.66 -8.82
CA PRO A 3 30.66 52.76 -9.38
C PRO A 3 30.08 51.34 -9.53
N GLU A 4 30.31 50.73 -10.68
CA GLU A 4 29.97 49.33 -10.95
C GLU A 4 30.86 48.43 -10.09
N ILE A 5 30.29 47.84 -9.04
CA ILE A 5 31.00 46.90 -8.17
C ILE A 5 30.93 45.51 -8.84
N GLU A 6 32.02 45.10 -9.48
CA GLU A 6 32.18 43.74 -10.02
C GLU A 6 32.13 42.71 -8.89
N SER A 7 31.25 41.72 -9.05
CA SER A 7 30.76 40.86 -7.96
C SER A 7 31.72 39.74 -7.55
N ASP A 8 32.92 39.69 -8.15
CA ASP A 8 33.85 38.57 -8.07
C ASP A 8 35.14 38.86 -7.28
N ASP A 9 35.23 40.04 -6.65
CA ASP A 9 36.37 40.39 -5.79
C ASP A 9 36.49 39.46 -4.57
N LEU A 10 37.71 38.92 -4.37
CA LEU A 10 38.02 37.93 -3.34
C LEU A 10 37.83 38.43 -1.89
N LYS A 11 37.65 39.74 -1.69
CA LYS A 11 37.44 40.39 -0.39
C LYS A 11 36.00 40.33 0.14
N ILE A 12 35.02 39.90 -0.67
CA ILE A 12 33.64 39.75 -0.21
C ILE A 12 33.46 38.35 0.40
N PRO A 13 32.96 38.24 1.65
CA PRO A 13 32.74 36.93 2.28
C PRO A 13 31.68 36.13 1.51
N ALA A 14 31.84 34.81 1.49
CA ALA A 14 31.17 33.92 0.53
C ALA A 14 29.63 33.98 0.51
N PHE A 15 29.00 34.44 1.61
CA PHE A 15 27.56 34.58 1.74
C PHE A 15 26.98 35.86 1.11
N LEU A 16 27.82 36.89 0.89
CA LEU A 16 27.44 38.15 0.22
C LEU A 16 27.70 38.13 -1.29
N ARG A 17 28.37 37.10 -1.83
CA ARG A 17 28.54 36.93 -3.27
C ARG A 17 27.24 36.43 -3.90
N LYS A 18 26.68 37.19 -4.83
CA LYS A 18 25.59 36.72 -5.70
C LYS A 18 26.12 35.65 -6.64
N LYS A 19 26.16 34.39 -6.19
CA LYS A 19 26.52 33.24 -7.04
C LYS A 19 25.48 33.09 -8.14
N THR A 20 25.81 33.54 -9.35
CA THR A 20 25.09 33.07 -10.53
C THR A 20 25.47 31.60 -10.73
N ILE A 21 24.61 30.69 -10.26
CA ILE A 21 24.79 29.25 -10.44
C ILE A 21 24.60 28.96 -11.93
N ARG A 22 25.67 29.08 -12.72
CA ARG A 22 25.71 28.47 -14.04
C ARG A 22 25.80 26.96 -13.83
N ARG A 23 24.64 26.29 -13.82
CA ARG A 23 24.56 24.83 -13.90
C ARG A 23 25.30 24.41 -15.17
N ARG A 24 26.55 23.98 -15.06
CA ARG A 24 27.20 23.24 -16.15
C ARG A 24 26.37 21.98 -16.33
N ASN A 25 25.68 21.88 -17.47
CA ASN A 25 24.98 20.67 -17.88
C ASN A 25 26.02 19.55 -18.02
N LYS A 26 26.24 18.79 -16.95
CA LYS A 26 26.97 17.53 -17.02
C LYS A 26 26.10 16.57 -17.82
N LYS A 27 26.63 16.06 -18.94
CA LYS A 27 25.97 14.99 -19.70
C LYS A 27 25.62 13.84 -18.73
N PRO A 28 24.45 13.22 -18.83
CA PRO A 28 24.05 12.15 -17.92
C PRO A 28 25.04 11.00 -18.03
N LEU A 29 25.44 10.44 -16.89
CA LEU A 29 26.31 9.26 -16.85
C LEU A 29 25.57 8.09 -17.49
N LEU A 30 26.16 7.49 -18.53
CA LEU A 30 25.56 6.33 -19.21
C LEU A 30 25.79 5.08 -18.35
N LEU A 31 24.76 4.74 -17.58
CA LEU A 31 24.75 3.64 -16.62
C LEU A 31 24.65 2.28 -17.31
N THR A 32 23.98 2.18 -18.45
CA THR A 32 23.73 0.90 -19.13
C THR A 32 24.49 0.78 -20.46
N ALA A 33 24.77 -0.46 -20.86
CA ALA A 33 25.44 -0.76 -22.13
C ALA A 33 24.62 -0.32 -23.36
N LEU A 34 23.28 -0.36 -23.26
CA LEU A 34 22.39 0.09 -24.34
C LEU A 34 22.47 1.60 -24.57
N ASP A 35 22.62 2.38 -23.49
CA ASP A 35 22.72 3.83 -23.60
C ASP A 35 24.03 4.26 -24.25
N ARG A 36 25.14 3.54 -23.97
CA ARG A 36 26.43 3.76 -24.65
C ARG A 36 26.38 3.43 -26.13
N LYS A 37 25.69 2.34 -26.51
CA LYS A 37 25.46 1.95 -27.91
C LYS A 37 24.64 3.00 -28.66
N ARG A 38 23.58 3.54 -28.05
CA ARG A 38 22.78 4.64 -28.63
C ARG A 38 23.58 5.93 -28.76
N ALA A 39 24.47 6.21 -27.82
CA ALA A 39 25.37 7.36 -27.85
C ALA A 39 26.56 7.20 -28.84
N GLY A 40 26.64 6.09 -29.58
CA GLY A 40 27.69 5.86 -30.58
C GLY A 40 29.08 5.60 -30.00
N ILE A 41 29.17 5.29 -28.70
CA ILE A 41 30.43 4.94 -28.04
C ILE A 41 30.66 3.46 -28.31
N ALA A 42 31.56 3.14 -29.25
CA ALA A 42 31.94 1.78 -29.56
C ALA A 42 32.56 1.11 -28.33
N PRO A 43 32.16 -0.14 -27.98
CA PRO A 43 32.84 -0.89 -26.94
C PRO A 43 34.26 -1.19 -27.42
N GLU A 44 35.23 -0.56 -26.79
CA GLU A 44 36.64 -0.82 -27.02
C GLU A 44 36.97 -2.24 -26.52
N GLY A 45 37.36 -3.14 -27.44
CA GLY A 45 38.10 -4.36 -27.10
C GLY A 45 37.33 -5.67 -26.91
N LEU A 46 36.62 -6.16 -27.93
CA LEU A 46 36.37 -7.60 -28.07
C LEU A 46 36.59 -8.02 -29.52
N GLU A 47 37.75 -8.59 -29.82
CA GLU A 47 37.99 -9.29 -31.09
C GLU A 47 37.00 -10.46 -31.22
N GLU A 48 36.33 -10.55 -32.37
CA GLU A 48 35.47 -11.68 -32.69
C GLU A 48 36.33 -12.94 -32.93
N PRO A 49 36.01 -14.10 -32.32
CA PRO A 49 36.70 -15.33 -32.66
C PRO A 49 36.34 -15.74 -34.10
N LYS A 50 37.38 -15.81 -34.94
CA LYS A 50 37.31 -16.28 -36.33
C LYS A 50 36.59 -17.63 -36.38
N ARG A 51 35.46 -17.68 -37.07
CA ARG A 51 34.68 -18.90 -37.31
C ARG A 51 35.49 -19.89 -38.16
N GLU A 52 36.05 -20.90 -37.51
CA GLU A 52 36.60 -22.10 -38.18
C GLU A 52 35.45 -22.83 -38.89
N ARG A 53 35.53 -22.93 -40.24
CA ARG A 53 34.52 -23.61 -41.05
C ARG A 53 34.71 -25.12 -40.90
N ARG A 54 33.90 -25.74 -40.04
CA ARG A 54 33.90 -27.20 -39.87
C ARG A 54 33.35 -27.91 -41.12
N ILE A 55 34.15 -28.84 -41.62
CA ILE A 55 34.08 -29.53 -42.90
C ILE A 55 32.81 -30.38 -43.05
N LYS A 56 32.24 -30.38 -44.26
CA LYS A 56 31.14 -31.24 -44.69
C LYS A 56 31.63 -32.69 -44.84
N GLY A 57 30.96 -33.64 -44.18
CA GLY A 57 30.96 -35.04 -44.62
C GLY A 57 31.10 -36.05 -43.49
N ALA A 58 30.00 -36.68 -43.08
CA ALA A 58 30.01 -38.07 -42.64
C ALA A 58 28.62 -38.70 -42.84
N LYS A 59 28.65 -39.89 -43.41
CA LYS A 59 27.54 -40.65 -43.98
C LYS A 59 26.55 -41.16 -42.93
N SER A 60 25.33 -41.34 -43.40
CA SER A 60 24.23 -42.05 -42.76
C SER A 60 24.63 -43.42 -42.22
N LEU A 61 24.38 -43.66 -40.93
CA LEU A 61 24.24 -45.01 -40.38
C LEU A 61 22.81 -45.17 -39.86
N ARG A 62 22.05 -45.92 -40.66
CA ARG A 62 20.70 -46.36 -40.39
C ARG A 62 20.78 -47.65 -39.57
N HIS A 63 20.37 -47.61 -38.31
CA HIS A 63 20.03 -48.83 -37.58
C HIS A 63 18.53 -48.86 -37.33
N LYS A 64 17.91 -49.88 -37.94
CA LYS A 64 16.53 -50.29 -37.75
C LYS A 64 16.46 -51.22 -36.54
N ARG A 65 15.40 -51.02 -35.73
CA ARG A 65 14.70 -52.02 -34.89
C ARG A 65 15.51 -52.48 -33.65
N SER A 66 14.92 -52.71 -32.48
CA SER A 66 13.56 -53.12 -32.13
C SER A 66 13.34 -53.00 -30.60
N ALA A 67 12.07 -53.14 -30.22
CA ALA A 67 11.56 -53.69 -28.97
C ALA A 67 11.41 -52.73 -27.77
N GLN A 68 10.17 -52.23 -27.66
CA GLN A 68 9.31 -52.33 -26.48
C GLN A 68 9.99 -52.67 -25.14
N SER A 69 9.93 -51.72 -24.21
CA SER A 69 9.57 -52.05 -22.83
C SER A 69 8.72 -50.92 -22.27
N ASN A 70 7.43 -51.19 -22.10
CA ASN A 70 6.50 -50.37 -21.33
C ASN A 70 6.99 -50.31 -19.88
N ALA A 71 7.78 -49.29 -19.53
CA ALA A 71 8.02 -48.93 -18.15
C ALA A 71 6.89 -47.99 -17.71
N GLN A 72 5.74 -48.57 -17.35
CA GLN A 72 4.79 -47.90 -16.46
C GLN A 72 5.51 -47.72 -15.12
N GLN A 73 6.19 -46.59 -14.95
CA GLN A 73 6.61 -46.14 -13.63
C GLN A 73 5.34 -45.79 -12.86
N ASN A 74 4.87 -46.75 -12.06
CA ASN A 74 3.81 -46.55 -11.09
C ASN A 74 4.31 -45.57 -10.02
N PHE A 75 4.18 -44.27 -10.27
CA PHE A 75 4.27 -43.26 -9.23
C PHE A 75 2.99 -43.32 -8.40
N SER A 76 2.98 -44.17 -7.38
CA SER A 76 1.97 -44.08 -6.33
C SER A 76 2.11 -42.71 -5.64
N PRO A 77 1.06 -41.87 -5.63
CA PRO A 77 1.08 -40.63 -4.85
C PRO A 77 1.27 -40.97 -3.37
N PRO A 78 2.10 -40.23 -2.60
CA PRO A 78 2.19 -40.46 -1.18
C PRO A 78 0.81 -40.23 -0.54
N GLN A 79 0.31 -41.25 0.14
CA GLN A 79 -0.92 -41.19 0.93
C GLN A 79 -0.78 -40.05 1.96
N ARG A 80 -1.60 -39.01 1.81
CA ARG A 80 -1.70 -37.94 2.81
C ARG A 80 -2.20 -38.57 4.10
N ARG A 81 -1.32 -38.65 5.10
CA ARG A 81 -1.72 -38.95 6.48
C ARG A 81 -2.51 -37.75 7.01
N TYR A 82 -3.82 -37.74 6.75
CA TYR A 82 -4.76 -37.00 7.58
C TYR A 82 -4.97 -37.88 8.81
N ASP A 83 -4.24 -37.60 9.87
CA ASP A 83 -4.64 -37.91 11.26
C ASP A 83 -3.45 -37.57 12.16
N GLN A 84 -3.26 -36.26 12.35
CA GLN A 84 -2.74 -35.79 13.62
C GLN A 84 -3.68 -34.69 14.11
N PRO A 85 -4.33 -34.84 15.27
CA PRO A 85 -5.09 -33.76 15.86
C PRO A 85 -4.10 -32.63 16.17
N LEU A 86 -4.41 -31.43 15.68
CA LEU A 86 -3.69 -30.22 16.03
C LEU A 86 -3.70 -30.08 17.56
N ARG A 87 -2.53 -30.16 18.20
CA ARG A 87 -2.40 -29.75 19.60
C ARG A 87 -2.64 -28.24 19.65
N THR A 88 -3.87 -27.85 19.99
CA THR A 88 -4.21 -26.49 20.42
C THR A 88 -3.51 -26.23 21.75
N THR A 89 -2.29 -25.73 21.69
CA THR A 89 -1.69 -25.07 22.84
C THR A 89 -2.28 -23.68 22.91
N VAL A 90 -3.30 -23.52 23.75
CA VAL A 90 -3.83 -22.21 24.13
C VAL A 90 -2.74 -21.53 24.94
N GLN A 91 -1.98 -20.64 24.31
CA GLN A 91 -1.14 -19.70 25.05
C GLN A 91 -2.08 -18.65 25.64
N THR A 92 -2.42 -18.81 26.91
CA THR A 92 -3.02 -17.74 27.71
C THR A 92 -1.98 -16.64 27.85
N TYR A 93 -2.10 -15.59 27.05
CA TYR A 93 -1.36 -14.36 27.27
C TYR A 93 -1.87 -13.73 28.56
N GLN A 94 -1.13 -13.91 29.65
CA GLN A 94 -1.29 -13.02 30.79
C GLN A 94 -0.88 -11.63 30.31
N GLN A 95 -1.83 -10.70 30.32
CA GLN A 95 -1.54 -9.31 30.06
C GLN A 95 -0.56 -8.84 31.14
N PRO A 96 0.66 -8.39 30.80
CA PRO A 96 1.47 -7.68 31.77
C PRO A 96 0.72 -6.38 32.08
N SER A 97 0.31 -6.24 33.34
CA SER A 97 -0.18 -4.99 33.90
C SER A 97 0.91 -3.94 33.74
N PHE A 98 0.76 -3.08 32.73
CA PHE A 98 1.60 -1.90 32.59
C PHE A 98 1.12 -0.92 33.66
N GLU A 99 1.85 -0.82 34.77
CA GLU A 99 1.65 0.25 35.74
C GLU A 99 1.91 1.57 35.01
N VAL A 100 0.85 2.34 34.81
CA VAL A 100 0.96 3.69 34.27
C VAL A 100 1.61 4.55 35.36
N PRO A 101 2.78 5.17 35.14
CA PRO A 101 3.30 6.11 36.10
C PRO A 101 2.32 7.28 36.18
N VAL A 102 1.69 7.40 37.35
CA VAL A 102 0.80 8.51 37.70
C VAL A 102 1.65 9.78 37.67
N MET A 103 1.36 10.66 36.72
CA MET A 103 1.93 12.00 36.70
C MET A 103 1.36 12.75 37.91
N ASP A 104 2.25 13.30 38.73
CA ASP A 104 1.90 14.06 39.94
C ASP A 104 1.08 15.31 39.56
N GLU A 105 -0.21 15.29 39.88
CA GLU A 105 -1.04 16.50 39.91
C GLU A 105 -0.66 17.34 41.14
N PRO A 106 -0.52 18.67 41.00
CA PRO A 106 -0.08 19.52 42.08
C PRO A 106 -1.12 19.66 43.20
N VAL A 107 -0.61 19.54 44.41
CA VAL A 107 -1.26 19.66 45.72
C VAL A 107 -2.26 20.83 45.79
N LEU A 108 -3.53 20.52 46.09
CA LEU A 108 -4.46 21.48 46.67
C LEU A 108 -4.80 21.07 48.11
N ASN A 109 -4.49 21.99 49.03
CA ASN A 109 -4.43 21.89 50.48
C ASN A 109 -5.59 21.15 51.19
N GLU A 110 -5.20 20.40 52.24
CA GLU A 110 -6.09 19.77 53.22
C GLU A 110 -6.97 20.77 53.98
N PRO A 111 -8.16 20.33 54.42
CA PRO A 111 -8.56 20.61 55.79
C PRO A 111 -9.05 19.36 56.56
N GLN A 112 -8.29 19.05 57.60
CA GLN A 112 -8.71 18.73 58.98
C GLN A 112 -9.86 17.73 59.22
N THR A 113 -9.44 16.63 59.86
CA THR A 113 -10.19 15.62 60.63
C THR A 113 -11.49 16.08 61.30
N PHE A 114 -12.55 15.31 61.08
CA PHE A 114 -13.65 15.16 62.04
C PHE A 114 -13.84 13.68 62.42
N LYS A 115 -13.81 13.42 63.73
CA LYS A 115 -13.98 12.11 64.37
C LYS A 115 -15.39 11.57 64.14
N ALA A 116 -15.50 10.27 63.83
CA ALA A 116 -16.77 9.57 63.68
C ALA A 116 -17.49 9.41 65.04
N PRO A 117 -18.79 9.76 65.14
CA PRO A 117 -19.62 9.25 66.21
C PRO A 117 -20.37 7.98 65.78
N ARG A 118 -20.24 7.02 66.67
CA ARG A 118 -20.99 5.78 66.86
C ARG A 118 -22.51 6.03 66.86
N ALA A 119 -23.28 5.22 66.12
CA ALA A 119 -24.47 4.50 66.61
C ALA A 119 -25.37 4.06 65.46
N ALA A 120 -25.84 2.82 65.59
CA ALA A 120 -26.85 2.19 64.77
C ALA A 120 -28.15 3.02 64.70
N GLN A 121 -28.78 3.05 63.52
CA GLN A 121 -30.22 3.19 63.40
C GLN A 121 -30.70 2.67 62.03
N ARG A 122 -31.35 1.51 62.08
CA ARG A 122 -32.54 1.11 61.30
C ARG A 122 -32.44 1.35 59.78
N ARG A 123 -32.16 0.30 59.01
CA ARG A 123 -32.48 0.26 57.58
C ARG A 123 -34.00 0.27 57.40
N PRO A 124 -34.63 1.31 56.83
CA PRO A 124 -35.95 1.15 56.23
C PRO A 124 -35.74 0.49 54.87
N SER A 125 -36.56 -0.52 54.57
CA SER A 125 -36.63 -1.14 53.24
C SER A 125 -36.91 -0.06 52.19
N LEU A 126 -35.89 0.30 51.41
CA LEU A 126 -36.07 1.13 50.23
C LEU A 126 -36.89 0.34 49.23
N GLN A 127 -38.15 0.75 49.19
CA GLN A 127 -39.18 0.31 48.28
C GLN A 127 -38.65 0.40 46.85
N ARG A 128 -38.83 -0.69 46.10
CA ARG A 128 -38.67 -0.74 44.65
C ARG A 128 -39.55 0.33 44.00
N THR A 129 -38.97 1.48 43.70
CA THR A 129 -39.42 2.38 42.65
C THR A 129 -38.12 2.98 42.08
N THR A 130 -37.85 2.86 40.80
CA THR A 130 -38.43 3.78 39.82
C THR A 130 -38.28 3.18 38.43
N ALA A 131 -39.32 3.41 37.63
CA ALA A 131 -39.45 2.96 36.26
C ALA A 131 -38.26 3.38 35.38
N ILE A 132 -37.77 2.46 34.55
CA ILE A 132 -36.88 2.77 33.43
C ILE A 132 -37.72 3.59 32.44
N PRO A 133 -37.37 4.86 32.15
CA PRO A 133 -38.06 5.59 31.09
C PRO A 133 -37.74 4.92 29.77
N ASN A 134 -38.78 4.50 29.05
CA ASN A 134 -38.66 3.87 27.75
C ASN A 134 -38.18 4.91 26.73
N ILE A 135 -36.88 4.96 26.46
CA ILE A 135 -36.21 5.88 25.53
C ILE A 135 -36.45 5.58 24.04
N TYR A 136 -37.50 4.82 23.71
CA TYR A 136 -37.81 4.40 22.35
C TYR A 136 -39.09 5.04 21.82
N THR A 137 -39.16 6.37 21.80
CA THR A 137 -40.09 7.08 20.91
C THR A 137 -39.55 8.46 20.55
N SER A 138 -38.31 8.53 20.08
CA SER A 138 -37.96 9.60 19.14
C SER A 138 -38.45 9.17 17.76
N LYS A 139 -39.26 10.04 17.16
CA LYS A 139 -39.68 10.01 15.75
C LYS A 139 -38.53 9.47 14.88
N PRO A 140 -38.75 8.43 14.03
CA PRO A 140 -37.68 7.90 13.19
C PRO A 140 -37.06 9.07 12.41
N PRO A 141 -35.73 9.24 12.42
CA PRO A 141 -35.09 10.33 11.71
C PRO A 141 -35.54 10.22 10.26
N ALA A 142 -36.24 11.25 9.77
CA ALA A 142 -36.63 11.33 8.38
C ALA A 142 -35.35 11.15 7.56
N THR A 143 -35.25 10.02 6.86
CA THR A 143 -34.14 9.70 5.97
C THR A 143 -34.17 10.72 4.84
N ARG A 144 -33.50 11.85 5.04
CA ARG A 144 -33.27 12.81 3.97
C ARG A 144 -32.42 12.06 2.95
N ASN A 145 -33.03 11.65 1.85
CA ASN A 145 -32.34 11.02 0.72
C ASN A 145 -31.15 11.91 0.33
N LYS A 146 -29.96 11.56 0.82
CA LYS A 146 -28.72 12.27 0.54
C LYS A 146 -28.44 12.00 -0.92
N ARG A 147 -28.53 13.04 -1.76
CA ARG A 147 -28.19 12.93 -3.18
C ARG A 147 -26.69 12.69 -3.26
N ILE A 148 -26.30 11.43 -3.40
CA ILE A 148 -24.90 11.03 -3.53
C ILE A 148 -24.42 11.55 -4.89
N GLY A 149 -23.48 12.50 -4.87
CA GLY A 149 -22.81 12.97 -6.06
C GLY A 149 -21.81 11.93 -6.56
N GLN A 150 -21.67 11.76 -7.87
CA GLN A 150 -20.68 10.86 -8.45
C GLN A 150 -19.82 11.61 -9.46
N ASN A 151 -18.51 11.61 -9.24
CA ASN A 151 -17.55 12.25 -10.14
C ASN A 151 -16.70 11.19 -10.84
N LYS A 152 -16.43 11.39 -12.14
CA LYS A 152 -15.53 10.50 -12.88
C LYS A 152 -14.10 10.59 -12.34
N LEU A 153 -13.59 9.48 -11.82
CA LEU A 153 -12.26 9.42 -11.22
C LEU A 153 -11.19 9.00 -12.21
N GLY A 154 -11.47 7.99 -13.04
CA GLY A 154 -10.51 7.42 -13.97
C GLY A 154 -11.01 6.17 -14.68
N THR A 155 -10.09 5.42 -15.28
CA THR A 155 -10.34 4.16 -15.99
C THR A 155 -9.39 3.06 -15.54
N VAL A 156 -9.88 1.84 -15.40
CA VAL A 156 -9.06 0.67 -15.05
C VAL A 156 -8.28 0.22 -16.28
N THR A 157 -6.95 0.17 -16.18
CA THR A 157 -6.06 -0.21 -17.28
C THR A 157 -5.57 -1.64 -17.15
N HIS A 158 -5.27 -2.08 -15.92
CA HIS A 158 -4.76 -3.42 -15.66
C HIS A 158 -5.17 -3.90 -14.28
N TYR A 159 -5.25 -5.22 -14.11
CA TYR A 159 -5.53 -5.84 -12.82
C TYR A 159 -4.61 -7.05 -12.63
N PHE A 160 -3.94 -7.10 -11.50
CA PHE A 160 -3.06 -8.19 -11.13
C PHE A 160 -3.79 -9.19 -10.24
N ASP A 161 -4.38 -10.24 -10.82
CA ASP A 161 -5.18 -11.25 -10.12
C ASP A 161 -4.43 -11.87 -8.90
N LYS A 162 -3.12 -12.10 -9.02
CA LYS A 162 -2.32 -12.76 -7.96
C LYS A 162 -2.17 -11.94 -6.68
N ILE A 163 -2.08 -10.62 -6.80
CA ILE A 163 -1.88 -9.69 -5.67
C ILE A 163 -3.11 -8.82 -5.41
N GLN A 164 -4.16 -8.97 -6.22
CA GLN A 164 -5.42 -8.23 -6.15
C GLN A 164 -5.25 -6.71 -6.24
N VAL A 165 -4.29 -6.26 -7.06
CA VAL A 165 -4.01 -4.84 -7.27
C VAL A 165 -4.57 -4.40 -8.61
N ALA A 166 -5.36 -3.33 -8.62
CA ALA A 166 -5.83 -2.69 -9.84
C ALA A 166 -5.00 -1.44 -10.15
N VAL A 167 -4.69 -1.25 -11.42
CA VAL A 167 -4.01 -0.07 -11.96
C VAL A 167 -5.04 0.84 -12.62
N ILE A 168 -5.24 2.01 -12.03
CA ILE A 168 -6.25 2.98 -12.45
C ILE A 168 -5.54 4.21 -13.00
N LYS A 169 -5.87 4.59 -14.24
CA LYS A 169 -5.42 5.85 -14.84
C LYS A 169 -6.37 6.96 -14.42
N LEU A 170 -5.86 7.89 -13.62
CA LEU A 170 -6.68 8.94 -13.01
C LEU A 170 -6.96 10.10 -13.98
N SER A 171 -8.21 10.53 -14.06
CA SER A 171 -8.64 11.79 -14.69
C SER A 171 -8.90 12.90 -13.67
N ALA A 172 -9.10 12.55 -12.39
CA ALA A 172 -9.30 13.47 -11.27
C ALA A 172 -8.28 13.20 -10.15
N LYS A 173 -8.25 14.07 -9.13
CA LYS A 173 -7.41 13.87 -7.94
C LYS A 173 -8.03 12.77 -7.06
N LEU A 174 -7.20 11.88 -6.52
CA LEU A 174 -7.59 10.84 -5.57
C LEU A 174 -6.74 10.93 -4.31
N ASP A 175 -7.37 10.85 -3.15
CA ASP A 175 -6.69 10.84 -1.86
C ASP A 175 -7.02 9.54 -1.10
N VAL A 176 -6.13 9.10 -0.21
CA VAL A 176 -6.39 7.95 0.67
C VAL A 176 -7.56 8.29 1.60
N GLY A 177 -8.49 7.34 1.76
CA GLY A 177 -9.75 7.52 2.50
C GLY A 177 -10.95 7.93 1.64
N ASP A 178 -10.76 8.20 0.35
CA ASP A 178 -11.88 8.46 -0.57
C ASP A 178 -12.71 7.19 -0.83
N CYS A 179 -14.02 7.35 -1.02
CA CYS A 179 -14.91 6.29 -1.49
C CYS A 179 -14.93 6.23 -3.01
N ILE A 180 -14.60 5.05 -3.56
CA ILE A 180 -14.64 4.77 -4.99
C ILE A 180 -15.69 3.72 -5.31
N ARG A 181 -16.27 3.82 -6.50
CA ARG A 181 -17.22 2.88 -7.07
C ARG A 181 -16.72 2.41 -8.43
N TYR A 182 -16.70 1.11 -8.65
CA TYR A 182 -16.27 0.50 -9.91
C TYR A 182 -17.17 -0.68 -10.28
N GLU A 183 -17.14 -1.05 -11.56
CA GLU A 183 -17.93 -2.16 -12.10
C GLU A 183 -17.17 -3.48 -11.99
N THR A 184 -17.89 -4.51 -11.54
CA THR A 184 -17.41 -5.90 -11.46
C THR A 184 -18.38 -6.81 -12.19
N GLU A 185 -17.96 -8.05 -12.43
CA GLU A 185 -18.84 -9.08 -13.02
C GLU A 185 -20.13 -9.29 -12.22
N ASN A 186 -20.08 -9.08 -10.89
CA ASN A 186 -21.22 -9.21 -9.98
C ASN A 186 -21.95 -7.87 -9.73
N GLY A 187 -21.73 -6.86 -10.56
CA GLY A 187 -22.35 -5.54 -10.45
C GLY A 187 -21.45 -4.47 -9.81
N PRO A 188 -22.02 -3.30 -9.46
CA PRO A 188 -21.25 -2.18 -8.91
C PRO A 188 -20.80 -2.48 -7.48
N TYR A 189 -19.53 -2.17 -7.19
CA TYR A 189 -18.97 -2.31 -5.84
C TYR A 189 -18.36 -0.99 -5.38
N GLU A 190 -18.58 -0.66 -4.11
CA GLU A 190 -18.06 0.54 -3.47
C GLU A 190 -17.00 0.15 -2.44
N GLN A 191 -15.85 0.82 -2.48
CA GLN A 191 -14.71 0.56 -1.61
C GLN A 191 -14.09 1.86 -1.14
N ILE A 192 -13.58 1.88 0.09
CA ILE A 192 -12.71 2.95 0.58
C ILE A 192 -11.28 2.67 0.12
N VAL A 193 -10.56 3.74 -0.24
CA VAL A 193 -9.15 3.64 -0.61
C VAL A 193 -8.29 3.57 0.65
N ASP A 194 -7.81 2.38 0.99
CA ASP A 194 -6.94 2.18 2.17
C ASP A 194 -5.47 2.51 1.89
N SER A 195 -4.98 2.18 0.68
CA SER A 195 -3.58 2.38 0.28
C SER A 195 -3.47 2.59 -1.23
N MET A 196 -2.48 3.39 -1.62
CA MET A 196 -2.19 3.73 -3.01
C MET A 196 -0.69 3.74 -3.28
N GLU A 197 -0.32 3.29 -4.47
CA GLU A 197 1.06 3.27 -4.95
C GLU A 197 1.16 3.82 -6.38
N ILE A 198 2.20 4.58 -6.66
CA ILE A 198 2.56 5.01 -8.01
C ILE A 198 3.98 4.52 -8.26
N GLU A 199 4.20 3.76 -9.33
CA GLU A 199 5.55 3.25 -9.68
C GLU A 199 6.25 2.50 -8.52
N ARG A 200 5.47 1.75 -7.71
CA ARG A 200 5.93 1.01 -6.51
C ARG A 200 6.34 1.88 -5.32
N VAL A 201 5.96 3.16 -5.33
CA VAL A 201 6.16 4.09 -4.24
C VAL A 201 4.80 4.37 -3.57
N PRO A 202 4.65 4.18 -2.26
CA PRO A 202 3.42 4.51 -1.55
C PRO A 202 3.17 6.01 -1.57
N VAL A 203 1.93 6.41 -1.86
CA VAL A 203 1.52 7.82 -1.94
C VAL A 203 0.20 8.05 -1.21
N PHE A 204 0.07 9.21 -0.56
CA PHE A 204 -1.17 9.62 0.11
C PHE A 204 -2.17 10.28 -0.84
N SER A 205 -1.67 10.84 -1.94
CA SER A 205 -2.43 11.65 -2.87
C SER A 205 -1.91 11.44 -4.29
N ALA A 206 -2.83 11.32 -5.23
CA ALA A 206 -2.53 11.11 -6.63
C ALA A 206 -3.24 12.16 -7.49
N GLY A 207 -2.45 12.82 -8.35
CA GLY A 207 -2.94 13.82 -9.29
C GLY A 207 -3.50 13.22 -10.58
N ARG A 208 -4.11 14.08 -11.39
CA ARG A 208 -4.62 13.74 -12.73
C ARG A 208 -3.48 13.25 -13.62
N GLY A 209 -3.77 12.26 -14.46
CA GLY A 209 -2.85 11.68 -15.43
C GLY A 209 -1.87 10.65 -14.87
N LYS A 210 -1.92 10.37 -13.56
CA LYS A 210 -1.09 9.34 -12.92
C LYS A 210 -1.79 7.98 -12.94
N GLU A 211 -0.99 6.92 -12.95
CA GLU A 211 -1.43 5.55 -12.80
C GLU A 211 -1.22 5.12 -11.35
N VAL A 212 -2.31 4.78 -10.68
CA VAL A 212 -2.29 4.39 -9.27
C VAL A 212 -2.63 2.90 -9.18
N GLY A 213 -1.75 2.17 -8.50
CA GLY A 213 -2.02 0.83 -8.00
C GLY A 213 -2.71 0.92 -6.64
N MET A 214 -3.83 0.23 -6.48
CA MET A 214 -4.45 0.03 -5.16
C MET A 214 -4.98 -1.40 -5.03
N LYS A 215 -5.03 -1.89 -3.79
CA LYS A 215 -5.62 -3.20 -3.50
C LYS A 215 -7.14 -3.10 -3.57
N ILE A 216 -7.74 -4.03 -4.31
CA ILE A 216 -9.18 -4.08 -4.51
C ILE A 216 -9.73 -5.43 -4.04
N GLN A 217 -10.89 -5.43 -3.37
CA GLN A 217 -11.50 -6.65 -2.83
C GLN A 217 -12.13 -7.55 -3.91
N ARG A 218 -12.65 -6.95 -4.99
CA ARG A 218 -13.29 -7.65 -6.11
C ARG A 218 -12.60 -7.33 -7.43
N LYS A 219 -12.52 -8.33 -8.32
CA LYS A 219 -11.96 -8.15 -9.66
C LYS A 219 -12.74 -7.07 -10.44
N PRO A 220 -12.10 -5.97 -10.85
CA PRO A 220 -12.72 -4.98 -11.72
C PRO A 220 -12.76 -5.50 -13.16
N ILE A 221 -13.77 -5.06 -13.92
CA ILE A 221 -13.78 -5.26 -15.37
C ILE A 221 -12.77 -4.28 -15.99
N LEU A 222 -11.92 -4.76 -16.90
CA LEU A 222 -10.92 -3.93 -17.57
C LEU A 222 -11.60 -2.86 -18.44
N GLU A 223 -10.94 -1.72 -18.62
CA GLU A 223 -11.42 -0.58 -19.42
C GLU A 223 -12.71 0.09 -18.92
N THR A 224 -13.17 -0.25 -17.70
CA THR A 224 -14.33 0.40 -17.09
C THR A 224 -13.99 1.70 -16.38
N VAL A 225 -15.01 2.54 -16.21
CA VAL A 225 -14.90 3.84 -15.53
C VAL A 225 -15.05 3.65 -14.03
N VAL A 226 -14.11 4.25 -13.29
CA VAL A 226 -14.19 4.35 -11.84
C VAL A 226 -14.79 5.71 -11.47
N LEU A 227 -15.75 5.69 -10.55
CA LEU A 227 -16.43 6.88 -10.03
C LEU A 227 -15.98 7.13 -8.59
N LYS A 228 -15.83 8.40 -8.22
CA LYS A 228 -15.66 8.84 -6.83
C LYS A 228 -17.03 9.18 -6.27
N VAL A 229 -17.38 8.56 -5.15
CA VAL A 229 -18.65 8.75 -4.47
C VAL A 229 -18.49 9.92 -3.49
N ILE A 230 -19.28 10.97 -3.70
CA ILE A 230 -19.32 12.15 -2.83
C ILE A 230 -20.57 12.04 -1.98
N GLY A 231 -20.33 11.60 -0.73
CA GLY A 231 -21.34 11.35 0.29
C GLY A 231 -21.77 12.62 0.98
#